data_AF-A0A931E6U0-F1
#
_entry.id   AF-A0A931E6U0-F1
#
_cell.length_a   1.000
_cell.length_b   1.000
_cell.length_c   1.000
_cell.angle_alpha   90.00
_cell.angle_beta   90.00
_cell.angle_gamma   90.00
#
_symmetry.space_group_name_H-M   'P 1'
#
loop_
_entity.id
_entity.type
_entity.pdbx_description
1 polymer ?
#
loop_
_entity_poly.entity_id
_entity_poly.type
_entity_poly.pdbx_seq_one_letter_code
_entity_poly.pdbx_strand_id
1 'polypeptide(L)' 'MQSHIPHINIQQLEAELRDEKSKFAKAFHRGKSMGELREVVDKIHALEQRVRNLLQQSFNRQ' A
#
# COMPACT_ATOMS: atom_id res chain seq x y z
N MET A 1 -5.74 -14.84 -24.26
CA MET A 1 -6.53 -13.94 -23.40
C MET A 1 -5.55 -12.98 -22.75
N GLN A 2 -5.55 -11.72 -23.17
CA GLN A 2 -4.57 -10.72 -22.74
C GLN A 2 -4.92 -10.28 -21.32
N SER A 3 -4.10 -10.68 -20.35
CA SER A 3 -4.29 -10.42 -18.93
C SER A 3 -4.17 -8.93 -18.64
N HIS A 4 -5.25 -8.19 -18.86
CA HIS A 4 -5.44 -6.83 -18.32
C HIS A 4 -5.62 -6.95 -16.81
N ILE A 5 -4.53 -7.12 -16.05
CA ILE A 5 -4.54 -6.55 -14.70
C ILE A 5 -4.75 -5.07 -14.94
N PRO A 6 -5.79 -4.43 -14.39
CA PRO A 6 -5.97 -3.01 -14.60
C PRO A 6 -4.74 -2.33 -14.04
N HIS A 7 -3.82 -1.87 -14.89
CA HIS A 7 -2.66 -1.07 -14.48
C HIS A 7 -3.10 0.11 -13.59
N ILE A 8 -4.34 0.57 -13.82
CA ILE A 8 -5.09 1.53 -13.01
C ILE A 8 -5.15 1.12 -11.53
N ASN A 9 -5.43 -0.15 -11.21
CA ASN A 9 -5.54 -0.61 -9.82
C ASN A 9 -4.20 -0.59 -9.07
N ILE A 10 -3.09 -0.90 -9.75
CA ILE A 10 -1.77 -0.88 -9.10
C ILE A 10 -1.31 0.56 -8.86
N GLN A 11 -1.46 1.44 -9.85
CA GLN A 11 -1.08 2.86 -9.69
C GLN A 11 -1.87 3.57 -8.59
N GLN A 12 -3.17 3.26 -8.46
CA GLN A 12 -4.00 3.78 -7.37
C GLN A 12 -3.52 3.28 -6.00
N LEU A 13 -3.23 1.97 -5.89
CA LEU A 13 -2.69 1.40 -4.64
C LEU A 13 -1.32 1.97 -4.28
N GLU A 14 -0.45 2.23 -5.26
CA GLU A 14 0.84 2.88 -5.03
C GLU A 14 0.69 4.33 -4.57
N ALA A 15 -0.29 5.07 -5.12
CA ALA A 15 -0.61 6.42 -4.68
C ALA A 15 -1.13 6.43 -3.24
N GLU A 16 -2.08 5.55 -2.90
CA GLU A 16 -2.58 5.39 -1.54
C GLU A 16 -1.45 5.00 -0.56
N LEU A 17 -0.57 4.08 -0.95
CA LEU A 17 0.57 3.67 -0.13
C LEU A 17 1.53 4.83 0.12
N ARG A 18 1.80 5.66 -0.89
CA ARG A 18 2.63 6.86 -0.76
C ARG A 18 2.00 7.86 0.20
N ASP A 19 0.70 8.08 0.11
CA ASP A 19 -0.03 9.00 0.98
C ASP A 19 -0.01 8.52 2.44
N GLU A 20 -0.26 7.24 2.69
CA GLU A 20 -0.19 6.68 4.05
C GLU A 20 1.24 6.73 4.62
N LYS A 21 2.27 6.46 3.80
CA LYS A 21 3.68 6.65 4.20
C LYS A 21 3.99 8.12 4.54
N SER A 22 3.43 9.07 3.79
CA SER A 22 3.55 10.50 4.10
C SER A 22 2.86 10.87 5.42
N LYS A 23 1.67 10.33 5.68
CA LYS A 23 0.95 10.50 6.95
C LYS A 23 1.73 9.94 8.12
N PHE A 24 2.30 8.74 7.98
CA PHE A 24 3.19 8.14 8.97
C PHE A 24 4.38 9.04 9.26
N ALA A 25 5.11 9.48 8.23
CA ALA A 25 6.27 10.34 8.39
C ALA A 25 5.93 11.65 9.11
N LYS A 26 4.82 12.30 8.75
CA LYS A 26 4.35 13.53 9.42
C LYS A 26 3.94 13.28 10.87
N ALA A 27 3.24 12.19 11.14
CA ALA A 27 2.81 11.82 12.49
C ALA A 27 4.02 11.48 13.37
N PHE A 28 4.98 10.74 12.85
CA PHE A 28 6.23 10.42 13.52
C PHE A 28 7.04 11.68 13.85
N HIS A 29 7.21 12.60 12.89
CA HIS A 29 7.89 13.89 13.12
C HIS A 29 7.18 14.77 14.16
N ARG A 30 5.86 14.63 14.33
CA ARG A 30 5.08 15.33 15.36
C ARG A 30 5.17 14.67 16.74
N GLY A 31 5.95 13.59 16.89
CA GLY A 31 6.13 12.90 18.16
C GLY A 31 4.93 12.03 18.57
N LYS A 32 4.09 11.61 17.62
CA LYS A 32 2.97 10.70 17.93
C LYS A 32 3.49 9.38 18.50
N SER A 33 2.74 8.83 19.46
CA SER A 33 3.06 7.54 20.07
C SER A 33 2.85 6.38 19.09
N MET A 34 3.50 5.24 19.37
CA MET A 34 3.36 4.05 18.53
C MET A 34 1.90 3.55 18.47
N GLY A 35 1.12 3.75 19.54
CA GLY A 35 -0.31 3.44 19.56
C GLY A 35 -1.11 4.26 18.55
N GLU A 36 -0.78 5.55 18.41
CA GLU A 36 -1.41 6.45 17.43
C GLU A 36 -0.93 6.19 15.99
N LEU A 37 0.31 5.70 15.84
CA LEU A 37 0.86 5.32 14.53
C LEU A 37 0.34 3.96 14.06
N ARG A 38 -0.13 3.10 14.96
CA ARG A 38 -0.58 1.74 14.66
C ARG A 38 -1.57 1.68 13.52
N GLU A 39 -2.60 2.54 13.52
CA GLU A 39 -3.60 2.54 12.45
C GLU A 39 -3.01 2.85 11.08
N VAL A 40 -2.03 3.75 11.02
CA VAL A 40 -1.34 4.12 9.77
C VAL A 40 -0.43 2.98 9.32
N VAL A 41 0.27 2.34 10.26
CA VAL A 41 1.12 1.17 9.99
C VAL A 41 0.29 -0.01 9.48
N ASP A 42 -0.85 -0.30 10.11
CA ASP A 42 -1.76 -1.38 9.72
C ASP A 42 -2.31 -1.14 8.31
N LYS A 43 -2.65 0.11 7.97
CA LYS A 43 -3.08 0.51 6.61
C LYS A 43 -1.96 0.35 5.58
N ILE A 44 -0.74 0.80 5.89
CA ILE A 44 0.43 0.61 5.02
C ILE A 44 0.64 -0.89 4.75
N HIS A 45 0.59 -1.72 5.79
CA HIS A 45 0.79 -3.15 5.66
C HIS A 45 -0.30 -3.82 4.81
N ALA A 46 -1.56 -3.44 5.00
CA ALA A 46 -2.68 -3.94 4.19
C ALA A 46 -2.54 -3.57 2.71
N LEU A 47 -2.10 -2.35 2.40
CA LEU A 47 -1.85 -1.90 1.04
C LEU A 47 -0.67 -2.66 0.40
N GLU A 48 0.43 -2.86 1.13
CA GLU A 48 1.59 -3.63 0.66
C GLU A 48 1.22 -5.08 0.34
N GLN A 49 0.40 -5.72 1.18
CA GLN A 49 -0.12 -7.07 0.92
C GLN A 49 -0.99 -7.12 -0.34
N ARG A 50 -1.86 -6.12 -0.55
CA ARG A 50 -2.68 -6.04 -1.77
C ARG A 50 -1.84 -5.89 -3.03
N VAL A 51 -0.84 -5.01 -3.01
CA VAL A 51 0.11 -4.84 -4.13
C VAL A 51 0.85 -6.14 -4.40
N ARG A 52 1.38 -6.79 -3.35
CA ARG A 52 2.07 -8.08 -3.47
C ARG A 52 1.18 -9.16 -4.08
N ASN A 53 -0.06 -9.27 -3.63
CA ASN A 53 -1.02 -10.25 -4.15
C ASN A 53 -1.33 -10.00 -5.64
N LEU A 54 -1.50 -8.75 -6.05
CA LEU A 54 -1.72 -8.40 -7.46
C LEU A 54 -0.51 -8.72 -8.32
N LEU A 55 0.70 -8.43 -7.84
CA LEU A 55 1.93 -8.78 -8.53
C LEU A 55 2.06 -10.31 -8.67
N GLN A 56 1.82 -11.07 -7.59
CA GLN A 56 1.85 -12.54 -7.63
C GLN A 56 0.79 -13.13 -8.58
N GLN A 57 -0.41 -12.57 -8.63
CA GLN A 57 -1.44 -12.97 -9.60
C GLN A 57 -1.05 -12.68 -11.05
N SER A 58 -0.22 -11.65 -11.29
CA SER A 58 0.36 -11.38 -12.60
C SER A 58 1.36 -12.45 -13.02
N PHE A 59 2.25 -12.83 -12.10
CA PHE A 59 3.31 -13.80 -12.38
C PHE A 59 2.80 -15.25 -12.46
N ASN A 60 1.83 -15.65 -11.63
CA ASN A 60 1.25 -17.01 -11.64
C ASN A 60 0.32 -17.29 -12.84
N ARG A 61 0.16 -16.32 -13.76
CA ARG A 61 -0.61 -16.47 -15.00
C ARG A 61 0.27 -16.60 -16.25
N GLN A 62 1.60 -16.66 -16.10
CA GLN A 62 2.56 -17.00 -17.14
C GLN A 62 2.88 -18.49 -17.11
#